data_AF-A0A3A8ZRS3-F1
#
_entry.id   AF-A0A3A8ZRS3-F1
#
_cell.length_a   1.000
_cell.length_b   1.000
_cell.length_c   1.000
_cell.angle_alpha   90.00
_cell.angle_beta   90.00
_cell.angle_gamma   90.00
#
_symmetry.space_group_name_H-M   'P 1'
#
loop_
_entity.id
_entity.type
_entity.pdbx_description
1 polymer ?
#
loop_
_entity_poly.entity_id
_entity_poly.type
_entity_poly.pdbx_seq_one_letter_code
_entity_poly.pdbx_strand_id
1 'polypeptide(L)'
;MKNKVYYLAAPLLAALAMFISIWGPEALAEYKDKEILDSPHTESVENAGEGYRYQMNSNEKLYILSCCLSSQTFPESEMSAMTHEADEEVDYSELEGSYAFVVNRRGPSGREITDEQIYVTCNEGIKLLKGKGILPEQVREVDASSYDVTLYSAIDVLEPRNNVAVWKMSLSNSQKNADKTNRLMDAYIDADDGKIYEFYVRTPLLWEEIDADALVAEWAAYMGLGEPAPYESDNPLLETTPYFRKYVFAGMGSGQTVVTLGFYEGINELFLKISR
;
A
#
# COMPACT_ATOMS: atom_id res chain seq x y z
N MET A 1 -36.87 42.15 76.04
CA MET A 1 -35.57 42.21 75.31
C MET A 1 -35.38 41.12 74.24
N LYS A 2 -36.29 40.14 74.05
CA LYS A 2 -36.14 39.06 73.05
C LYS A 2 -36.49 39.47 71.60
N ASN A 3 -37.39 40.44 71.37
CA ASN A 3 -37.83 40.78 70.00
C ASN A 3 -36.82 41.62 69.20
N LYS A 4 -35.95 42.43 69.84
CA LYS A 4 -34.95 43.24 69.12
C LYS A 4 -33.81 42.41 68.50
N VAL A 5 -33.56 41.20 69.01
CA VAL A 5 -32.52 40.30 68.49
C VAL A 5 -32.93 39.71 67.14
N TYR A 6 -34.20 39.39 66.94
CA TYR A 6 -34.71 38.85 65.67
C TYR A 6 -34.71 39.89 64.53
N TYR A 7 -35.02 41.16 64.83
CA TYR A 7 -34.98 42.24 63.83
C TYR A 7 -33.57 42.58 63.35
N LEU A 8 -32.53 42.25 64.13
CA LEU A 8 -31.12 42.42 63.75
C LEU A 8 -30.52 41.13 63.15
N ALA A 9 -30.95 39.97 63.62
CA ALA A 9 -30.47 38.68 63.12
C ALA A 9 -30.97 38.36 61.70
N ALA A 10 -32.22 38.72 61.37
CA ALA A 10 -32.81 38.46 60.06
C ALA A 10 -32.07 39.14 58.89
N PRO A 11 -31.78 40.46 58.91
CA PRO A 11 -31.03 41.09 57.83
C PRO A 11 -29.58 40.63 57.78
N LEU A 12 -28.98 40.24 58.91
CA LEU A 12 -27.61 39.76 58.99
C LEU A 12 -27.49 38.35 58.39
N LEU A 13 -28.47 37.48 58.62
CA LEU A 13 -28.60 36.19 57.94
C LEU A 13 -28.85 36.33 56.44
N ALA A 14 -29.68 37.30 56.04
CA ALA A 14 -29.92 37.59 54.62
C ALA A 14 -28.66 38.11 53.92
N ALA A 15 -27.90 38.99 54.57
CA ALA A 15 -26.61 39.47 54.06
C ALA A 15 -25.58 38.35 53.96
N LEU A 16 -25.54 37.44 54.95
CA LEU A 16 -24.67 36.26 54.93
C LEU A 16 -25.05 35.31 53.79
N ALA A 17 -26.34 35.06 53.59
CA ALA A 17 -26.83 34.21 52.50
C ALA A 17 -26.50 34.81 51.12
N MET A 18 -26.63 36.13 50.95
CA MET A 18 -26.20 36.81 49.72
C MET A 18 -24.69 36.70 49.52
N PHE A 19 -23.89 36.88 50.57
CA PHE A 19 -22.43 36.74 50.49
C PHE A 19 -22.01 35.32 50.08
N ILE A 20 -22.62 34.29 50.67
CA ILE A 20 -22.37 32.89 50.32
C ILE A 20 -22.84 32.58 48.89
N SER A 21 -23.94 33.19 48.44
CA SER A 21 -24.46 32.96 47.09
C SER A 21 -23.66 33.66 45.99
N ILE A 22 -22.96 34.76 46.31
CA ILE A 22 -22.06 35.45 45.38
C ILE A 22 -20.68 34.79 45.37
N TRP A 23 -20.12 34.47 46.55
CA TRP A 23 -18.75 33.96 46.65
C TRP A 23 -18.64 32.44 46.51
N GLY A 24 -19.71 31.70 46.83
CA GLY A 24 -19.76 30.23 46.77
C GLY A 24 -19.59 29.67 45.35
N PRO A 25 -20.29 30.18 44.33
CA PRO A 25 -20.15 29.70 42.96
C PRO A 25 -18.75 29.93 42.39
N GLU A 26 -18.14 31.11 42.65
CA GLU A 26 -16.79 31.43 42.18
C GLU A 26 -15.72 30.56 42.86
N ALA A 27 -15.80 30.35 44.18
CA ALA A 27 -14.84 29.50 44.89
C ALA A 27 -14.97 28.01 44.50
N LEU A 28 -16.19 27.53 44.24
CA LEU A 28 -16.42 26.16 43.76
C LEU A 28 -15.99 25.99 42.30
N ALA A 29 -16.13 27.02 41.46
CA ALA A 29 -15.66 27.00 40.09
C ALA A 29 -14.13 27.02 40.01
N GLU A 30 -13.45 27.88 40.77
CA GLU A 30 -11.99 27.97 40.79
C GLU A 30 -11.34 26.71 41.41
N TYR A 31 -12.02 26.06 42.36
CA TYR A 31 -11.59 24.77 42.91
C TYR A 31 -11.72 23.63 41.89
N LYS A 32 -12.82 23.59 41.12
CA LYS A 32 -13.00 22.60 40.04
C LYS A 32 -12.07 22.83 38.86
N ASP A 33 -11.78 24.09 38.52
CA ASP A 33 -10.85 24.42 37.44
C ASP A 33 -9.43 23.97 37.77
N LYS A 34 -9.00 24.05 39.03
CA LYS A 34 -7.69 23.50 39.45
C LYS A 34 -7.61 21.97 39.41
N GLU A 35 -8.74 21.27 39.58
CA GLU A 35 -8.80 19.81 39.51
C GLU A 35 -8.81 19.30 38.05
N ILE A 36 -9.42 20.05 37.13
CA ILE A 36 -9.61 19.65 35.73
C ILE A 36 -8.52 20.18 34.79
N LEU A 37 -7.96 21.38 35.03
CA LEU A 37 -7.04 22.04 34.08
C LEU A 37 -5.54 21.83 34.37
N ASP A 38 -5.16 21.37 35.58
CA ASP A 38 -3.76 21.26 36.00
C ASP A 38 -3.28 19.81 36.22
N SER A 39 -4.15 18.83 35.95
CA SER A 39 -3.72 17.45 35.79
C SER A 39 -3.64 17.14 34.29
N PRO A 40 -2.44 17.04 33.69
CA PRO A 40 -2.34 16.33 32.44
C PRO A 40 -2.84 14.91 32.71
N HIS A 41 -4.07 14.61 32.30
CA HIS A 41 -4.49 13.25 32.06
C HIS A 41 -3.65 12.76 30.87
N THR A 42 -2.42 12.36 31.16
CA THR A 42 -1.76 11.32 30.39
C THR A 42 -2.55 10.05 30.68
N GLU A 43 -3.65 9.90 29.96
CA GLU A 43 -4.08 8.58 29.58
C GLU A 43 -2.85 7.97 28.91
N SER A 44 -2.29 6.93 29.53
CA SER A 44 -1.48 6.01 28.76
C SER A 44 -2.44 5.44 27.72
N VAL A 45 -2.56 6.13 26.58
CA VAL A 45 -2.82 5.48 25.32
C VAL A 45 -1.89 4.28 25.38
N GLU A 46 -2.45 3.07 25.41
CA GLU A 46 -1.64 1.87 25.25
C GLU A 46 -0.62 2.22 24.17
N ASN A 47 0.67 2.22 24.52
CA ASN A 47 1.71 2.50 23.55
C ASN A 47 1.32 1.74 22.29
N ALA A 48 1.26 2.43 21.14
CA ALA A 48 0.83 1.89 19.86
C ALA A 48 1.77 0.77 19.36
N GLY A 49 1.88 -0.29 20.16
CA GLY A 49 3.00 -1.19 20.32
C GLY A 49 2.66 -2.40 21.21
N GLU A 50 1.53 -2.42 21.91
CA GLU A 50 0.94 -3.68 22.39
C GLU A 50 0.19 -4.35 21.24
N GLY A 51 0.94 -5.15 20.48
CA GLY A 51 0.45 -6.01 19.42
C GLY A 51 1.64 -6.50 18.63
N TYR A 52 1.74 -7.81 18.49
CA TYR A 52 2.89 -8.45 17.87
C TYR A 52 2.91 -8.13 16.37
N ARG A 53 3.96 -7.44 15.89
CA ARG A 53 4.33 -7.47 14.48
C ARG A 53 4.92 -8.84 14.21
N TYR A 54 4.24 -9.66 13.41
CA TYR A 54 4.81 -10.93 12.97
C TYR A 54 5.53 -10.74 11.64
N GLN A 55 6.48 -11.62 11.37
CA GLN A 55 7.18 -11.63 10.10
C GLN A 55 6.29 -12.29 9.06
N MET A 56 5.81 -11.51 8.08
CA MET A 56 5.02 -12.03 6.98
C MET A 56 5.88 -12.91 6.06
N ASN A 57 5.31 -14.03 5.63
CA ASN A 57 5.91 -14.89 4.62
C ASN A 57 5.68 -14.34 3.20
N SER A 58 6.34 -14.91 2.19
CA SER A 58 6.23 -14.44 0.80
C SER A 58 4.79 -14.47 0.25
N ASN A 59 4.01 -15.51 0.58
CA ASN A 59 2.62 -15.64 0.12
C ASN A 59 1.72 -14.57 0.75
N GLU A 60 1.90 -14.27 2.03
CA GLU A 60 1.17 -13.23 2.77
C GLU A 60 1.46 -11.85 2.20
N LYS A 61 2.75 -11.53 1.98
CA LYS A 61 3.15 -10.26 1.36
C LYS A 61 2.53 -10.09 -0.03
N LEU A 62 2.62 -11.13 -0.86
CA LEU A 62 2.09 -11.11 -2.23
C LEU A 62 0.56 -10.95 -2.24
N TYR A 63 -0.14 -11.64 -1.33
CA TYR A 63 -1.59 -11.59 -1.22
C TYR A 63 -2.11 -10.21 -0.77
N ILE A 64 -1.48 -9.59 0.23
CA ILE A 64 -1.86 -8.25 0.67
C ILE A 64 -1.65 -7.25 -0.48
N LEU A 65 -0.51 -7.36 -1.18
CA LEU A 65 -0.23 -6.49 -2.32
C LEU A 65 -1.23 -6.70 -3.46
N SER A 66 -1.57 -7.95 -3.80
CA SER A 66 -2.53 -8.23 -4.88
C SER A 66 -3.93 -7.69 -4.56
N CYS A 67 -4.39 -7.82 -3.31
CA CYS A 67 -5.66 -7.24 -2.86
C CYS A 67 -5.64 -5.71 -2.95
N CYS A 68 -4.51 -5.09 -2.59
CA CYS A 68 -4.28 -3.66 -2.64
C CYS A 68 -4.22 -3.09 -4.06
N LEU A 69 -3.59 -3.80 -5.00
CA LEU A 69 -3.51 -3.39 -6.40
C LEU A 69 -4.85 -3.59 -7.12
N SER A 70 -5.55 -4.70 -6.84
CA SER A 70 -6.88 -4.97 -7.43
C SER A 70 -7.94 -3.96 -6.99
N SER A 71 -7.81 -3.37 -5.80
CA SER A 71 -8.76 -2.35 -5.31
C SER A 71 -8.47 -0.95 -5.85
N GLN A 72 -7.39 -0.76 -6.61
CA GLN A 72 -7.00 0.53 -7.14
C GLN A 72 -7.21 0.63 -8.64
N THR A 73 -7.85 1.72 -9.04
CA THR A 73 -7.99 2.16 -10.43
C THR A 73 -6.71 2.88 -10.90
N PHE A 74 -5.53 2.26 -10.74
CA PHE A 74 -4.32 2.81 -11.35
C PHE A 74 -4.25 2.42 -12.83
N PRO A 75 -3.84 3.33 -13.73
CA PRO A 75 -3.68 2.98 -15.14
C PRO A 75 -2.56 1.94 -15.33
N GLU A 76 -2.89 0.73 -15.76
CA GLU A 76 -1.98 -0.41 -15.93
C GLU A 76 -1.12 -0.31 -17.22
N SER A 77 -0.33 0.76 -17.38
CA SER A 77 0.43 1.20 -18.58
C SER A 77 -0.28 2.23 -19.46
N GLU A 78 0.46 2.97 -20.31
CA GLU A 78 -0.07 3.96 -21.25
C GLU A 78 -1.18 3.40 -22.18
N MET A 79 -1.12 2.11 -22.54
CA MET A 79 -2.13 1.47 -23.39
C MET A 79 -3.37 1.05 -22.59
N SER A 80 -3.19 0.47 -21.40
CA SER A 80 -4.32 0.13 -20.53
C SER A 80 -5.05 1.38 -20.03
N ALA A 81 -4.31 2.45 -19.74
CA ALA A 81 -4.84 3.77 -19.42
C ALA A 81 -5.80 4.30 -20.50
N MET A 82 -5.49 4.05 -21.78
CA MET A 82 -6.29 4.53 -22.91
C MET A 82 -7.58 3.72 -23.16
N THR A 83 -7.64 2.46 -22.73
CA THR A 83 -8.83 1.61 -22.88
C THR A 83 -9.81 1.72 -21.70
N HIS A 84 -9.35 2.15 -20.53
CA HIS A 84 -10.20 2.32 -19.34
C HIS A 84 -11.01 3.63 -19.30
N GLU A 85 -10.77 4.59 -20.21
CA GLU A 85 -11.56 5.84 -20.29
C GLU A 85 -13.02 5.61 -20.77
N ALA A 86 -13.39 4.39 -21.21
CA ALA A 86 -14.69 4.13 -21.84
C ALA A 86 -15.76 3.49 -20.94
N ASP A 87 -15.41 2.96 -19.77
CA ASP A 87 -16.36 2.33 -18.82
C ASP A 87 -16.49 3.15 -17.53
N GLU A 88 -16.90 4.42 -17.67
CA GLU A 88 -17.38 5.22 -16.55
C GLU A 88 -18.83 4.81 -16.19
N GLU A 89 -18.98 3.74 -15.42
CA GLU A 89 -20.09 3.60 -14.47
C GLU A 89 -19.55 2.99 -13.18
N VAL A 90 -19.03 3.87 -12.32
CA VAL A 90 -18.45 3.52 -11.02
C VAL A 90 -19.57 2.98 -10.12
N ASP A 91 -19.65 1.66 -9.99
CA ASP A 91 -20.45 1.04 -8.93
C ASP A 91 -19.66 1.14 -7.61
N TYR A 92 -19.92 2.20 -6.86
CA TYR A 92 -19.34 2.46 -5.52
C TYR A 92 -19.74 1.42 -4.46
N SER A 93 -20.46 0.36 -4.83
CA SER A 93 -21.08 -0.60 -3.92
C SER A 93 -20.19 -1.78 -3.50
N GLU A 94 -19.08 -2.04 -4.20
CA GLU A 94 -18.20 -3.21 -3.94
C GLU A 94 -16.80 -2.87 -3.37
N LEU A 95 -16.52 -1.60 -3.07
CA LEU A 95 -15.33 -1.18 -2.32
C LEU A 95 -15.51 -1.46 -0.81
N GLU A 96 -15.58 -2.73 -0.44
CA GLU A 96 -15.46 -3.15 0.96
C GLU A 96 -14.00 -2.90 1.41
N GLY A 97 -13.76 -1.72 1.99
CA GLY A 97 -12.46 -1.10 2.29
C GLY A 97 -11.57 -1.82 3.30
N SER A 98 -11.21 -3.08 3.01
CA SER A 98 -10.30 -3.88 3.82
C SER A 98 -8.83 -3.73 3.41
N TYR A 99 -8.53 -3.24 2.22
CA TYR A 99 -7.15 -3.10 1.72
C TYR A 99 -6.90 -1.71 1.13
N ALA A 100 -5.74 -1.14 1.43
CA ALA A 100 -5.34 0.20 0.99
C ALA A 100 -3.87 0.24 0.56
N PHE A 101 -3.59 0.88 -0.57
CA PHE A 101 -2.23 1.13 -1.06
C PHE A 101 -1.92 2.62 -1.04
N VAL A 102 -1.14 3.04 -0.05
CA VAL A 102 -0.96 4.44 0.32
C VAL A 102 0.47 4.88 0.07
N VAL A 103 0.66 6.06 -0.55
CA VAL A 103 1.99 6.65 -0.72
C VAL A 103 2.61 6.93 0.64
N ASN A 104 3.77 6.33 0.92
CA ASN A 104 4.50 6.55 2.15
C ASN A 104 5.32 7.85 2.06
N ARG A 105 4.76 8.94 2.58
CA ARG A 105 5.43 10.26 2.62
C ARG A 105 6.48 10.40 3.71
N ARG A 106 6.58 9.44 4.64
CA ARG A 106 7.57 9.48 5.73
C ARG A 106 8.94 8.98 5.29
N GLY A 107 9.04 8.45 4.07
CA GLY A 107 10.24 7.81 3.55
C GLY A 107 10.52 6.47 4.23
N PRO A 108 11.62 5.81 3.84
CA PRO A 108 12.06 4.55 4.43
C PRO A 108 12.22 4.68 5.95
N SER A 109 11.71 3.71 6.70
CA SER A 109 11.79 3.70 8.17
C SER A 109 13.18 3.37 8.74
N GLY A 110 14.21 3.31 7.89
CA GLY A 110 15.60 2.96 8.22
C GLY A 110 15.92 1.46 8.16
N ARG A 111 14.92 0.60 7.93
CA ARG A 111 15.09 -0.84 7.62
C ARG A 111 14.93 -1.16 6.14
N GLU A 112 14.13 -0.34 5.46
CA GLU A 112 13.81 -0.46 4.04
C GLU A 112 14.89 0.17 3.16
N ILE A 113 14.98 -0.32 1.92
CA ILE A 113 15.81 0.21 0.84
C ILE A 113 15.49 1.70 0.65
N THR A 114 16.54 2.51 0.58
CA THR A 114 16.44 3.95 0.35
C THR A 114 16.19 4.31 -1.11
N ASP A 115 15.75 5.55 -1.36
CA ASP A 115 15.56 6.09 -2.71
C ASP A 115 16.86 6.17 -3.51
N GLU A 116 18.03 6.29 -2.87
CA GLU A 116 19.30 6.20 -3.61
C GLU A 116 19.72 4.76 -3.92
N GLN A 117 19.38 3.82 -3.04
CA GLN A 117 19.75 2.40 -3.19
C GLN A 117 18.83 1.65 -4.16
N ILE A 118 17.57 2.06 -4.29
CA ILE A 118 16.56 1.32 -5.05
C ILE A 118 16.96 1.08 -6.52
N TYR A 119 17.67 2.01 -7.16
CA TYR A 119 18.14 1.82 -8.54
C TYR A 119 19.19 0.72 -8.63
N VAL A 120 20.11 0.66 -7.66
CA VAL A 120 21.13 -0.39 -7.60
C VAL A 120 20.46 -1.73 -7.32
N THR A 121 19.57 -1.79 -6.33
CA THR A 121 18.84 -3.00 -5.96
C THR A 121 17.96 -3.50 -7.10
N CYS A 122 17.28 -2.60 -7.83
CA CYS A 122 16.50 -2.96 -9.00
C CYS A 122 17.38 -3.55 -10.11
N ASN A 123 18.56 -2.96 -10.38
CA ASN A 123 19.50 -3.51 -11.37
C ASN A 123 20.05 -4.89 -10.97
N GLU A 124 20.32 -5.11 -9.68
CA GLU A 124 20.67 -6.43 -9.16
C GLU A 124 19.52 -7.43 -9.35
N GLY A 125 18.28 -7.03 -9.06
CA GLY A 125 17.08 -7.81 -9.31
C GLY A 125 16.90 -8.16 -10.79
N ILE A 126 17.04 -7.18 -11.70
CA ILE A 126 16.99 -7.38 -13.15
C ILE A 126 18.05 -8.40 -13.58
N LYS A 127 19.28 -8.28 -13.07
CA LYS A 127 20.36 -9.21 -13.39
C LYS A 127 20.06 -10.64 -12.93
N LEU A 128 19.46 -10.81 -11.74
CA LEU A 128 19.02 -12.11 -11.24
C LEU A 128 17.90 -12.69 -12.10
N LEU A 129 16.90 -11.88 -12.45
CA LEU A 129 15.79 -12.30 -13.31
C LEU A 129 16.26 -12.70 -14.71
N LYS A 130 17.24 -11.99 -15.28
CA LYS A 130 17.91 -12.38 -16.54
C LYS A 130 18.61 -13.72 -16.43
N GLY A 131 19.42 -13.92 -15.39
CA GLY A 131 20.13 -15.17 -15.14
C GLY A 131 19.21 -16.39 -14.96
N LYS A 132 17.93 -16.15 -14.60
CA LYS A 132 16.88 -17.17 -14.49
C LYS A 132 16.00 -17.31 -15.74
N GLY A 133 16.24 -16.52 -16.78
CA GLY A 133 15.41 -16.49 -17.99
C GLY A 133 14.03 -15.86 -17.79
N ILE A 134 13.78 -15.16 -16.68
CA ILE A 134 12.51 -14.47 -16.41
C ILE A 134 12.44 -13.16 -17.18
N LEU A 135 13.57 -12.47 -17.30
CA LEU A 135 13.71 -11.28 -18.14
C LEU A 135 14.65 -11.55 -19.32
N PRO A 136 14.38 -10.96 -20.50
CA PRO A 136 15.31 -11.02 -21.63
C PRO A 136 16.65 -10.34 -21.32
N GLU A 137 17.74 -10.88 -21.87
CA GLU A 137 19.09 -10.33 -21.69
C GLU A 137 19.24 -8.89 -22.19
N GLN A 138 18.46 -8.52 -23.20
CA GLN A 138 18.51 -7.22 -23.86
C GLN A 138 17.92 -6.08 -23.00
N VAL A 139 17.18 -6.40 -21.93
CA VAL A 139 16.57 -5.42 -21.04
C VAL A 139 17.64 -4.52 -20.44
N ARG A 140 17.50 -3.21 -20.59
CA ARG A 140 18.46 -2.21 -20.14
C ARG A 140 18.35 -2.01 -18.63
N GLU A 141 19.46 -1.58 -18.05
CA GLU A 141 19.52 -1.16 -16.64
C GLU A 141 18.73 0.13 -16.41
N VAL A 142 18.28 0.32 -15.18
CA VAL A 142 17.55 1.50 -14.71
C VAL A 142 18.52 2.52 -14.14
N ASP A 143 18.15 3.80 -14.25
CA ASP A 143 18.96 4.93 -13.79
C ASP A 143 18.07 6.07 -13.27
N ALA A 144 18.59 6.85 -12.31
CA ALA A 144 17.85 7.93 -11.67
C ALA A 144 17.48 9.11 -12.60
N SER A 145 18.09 9.22 -13.79
CA SER A 145 17.75 10.25 -14.76
C SER A 145 16.60 9.87 -15.68
N SER A 146 16.33 8.56 -15.83
CA SER A 146 15.26 8.03 -16.68
C SER A 146 14.04 7.54 -15.90
N TYR A 147 14.15 7.26 -14.59
CA TYR A 147 13.13 6.57 -13.82
C TYR A 147 12.69 7.34 -12.57
N ASP A 148 11.38 7.43 -12.40
CA ASP A 148 10.72 7.96 -11.20
C ASP A 148 10.41 6.81 -10.23
N VAL A 149 10.67 7.03 -8.94
CA VAL A 149 10.39 6.05 -7.88
C VAL A 149 9.47 6.64 -6.83
N THR A 150 8.54 5.83 -6.32
CA THR A 150 7.62 6.24 -5.25
C THR A 150 7.43 5.08 -4.28
N LEU A 151 7.62 5.34 -2.98
CA LEU A 151 7.40 4.36 -1.93
C LEU A 151 5.92 4.32 -1.55
N TYR A 152 5.35 3.12 -1.54
CA TYR A 152 3.99 2.84 -1.10
C TYR A 152 3.99 1.88 0.09
N SER A 153 2.87 1.84 0.78
CA SER A 153 2.54 0.84 1.79
C SER A 153 1.24 0.17 1.40
N ALA A 154 1.31 -1.13 1.12
CA ALA A 154 0.15 -2.00 0.99
C ALA A 154 -0.29 -2.43 2.39
N ILE A 155 -1.53 -2.13 2.74
CA ILE A 155 -2.03 -2.22 4.11
C ILE A 155 -3.35 -2.99 4.09
N ASP A 156 -3.42 -4.07 4.88
CA ASP A 156 -4.70 -4.58 5.36
C ASP A 156 -5.22 -3.63 6.46
N VAL A 157 -6.35 -2.99 6.21
CA VAL A 157 -6.98 -2.00 7.10
C VAL A 157 -7.39 -2.64 8.43
N LEU A 158 -7.67 -3.95 8.45
CA LEU A 158 -7.95 -4.69 9.68
C LEU A 158 -6.68 -4.93 10.51
N GLU A 159 -5.53 -5.06 9.85
CA GLU A 159 -4.22 -5.27 10.49
C GLU A 159 -3.17 -4.25 10.04
N PRO A 160 -3.36 -2.94 10.30
CA PRO A 160 -2.54 -1.89 9.70
C PRO A 160 -1.07 -1.87 10.17
N ARG A 161 -0.75 -2.67 11.18
CA ARG A 161 0.61 -2.85 11.70
C ARG A 161 1.45 -3.82 10.87
N ASN A 162 0.81 -4.69 10.08
CA ASN A 162 1.44 -5.63 9.16
C ASN A 162 1.23 -5.11 7.74
N ASN A 163 2.08 -4.19 7.32
CA ASN A 163 2.05 -3.59 5.99
C ASN A 163 3.24 -4.08 5.15
N VAL A 164 3.04 -4.13 3.84
CA VAL A 164 4.10 -4.41 2.88
C VAL A 164 4.58 -3.09 2.30
N ALA A 165 5.85 -2.75 2.53
CA ALA A 165 6.47 -1.58 1.92
C ALA A 165 6.91 -1.93 0.49
N VAL A 166 6.44 -1.16 -0.49
CA VAL A 166 6.63 -1.46 -1.91
C VAL A 166 7.09 -0.22 -2.65
N TRP A 167 8.24 -0.31 -3.32
CA TRP A 167 8.69 0.69 -4.27
C TRP A 167 8.01 0.48 -5.61
N LYS A 168 7.31 1.51 -6.11
CA LYS A 168 6.89 1.59 -7.51
C LYS A 168 7.96 2.34 -8.28
N MET A 169 8.53 1.70 -9.29
CA MET A 169 9.48 2.29 -10.22
C MET A 169 8.83 2.38 -11.60
N SER A 170 8.83 3.58 -12.18
CA SER A 170 8.20 3.86 -13.47
C SER A 170 9.15 4.65 -14.36
N LEU A 171 9.16 4.36 -15.66
CA LEU A 171 9.90 5.15 -16.64
C LEU A 171 9.32 6.58 -16.66
N SER A 172 10.19 7.59 -16.50
CA SER A 172 9.73 8.97 -16.33
C SER A 172 9.04 9.52 -17.57
N ASN A 173 7.87 10.14 -17.36
CA ASN A 173 7.10 10.85 -18.40
C ASN A 173 7.83 12.05 -18.99
N SER A 174 8.87 12.56 -18.32
CA SER A 174 9.72 13.64 -18.84
C SER A 174 10.54 13.22 -20.07
N GLN A 175 10.73 11.90 -20.25
CA GLN A 175 11.44 11.27 -21.34
C GLN A 175 10.50 10.77 -22.46
N LYS A 176 9.40 11.49 -22.74
CA LYS A 176 8.42 11.13 -23.79
C LYS A 176 9.01 10.90 -25.21
N ASN A 177 10.23 11.36 -25.46
CA ASN A 177 10.98 11.13 -26.71
C ASN A 177 12.16 10.15 -26.57
N ALA A 178 12.34 9.52 -25.41
CA ALA A 178 13.41 8.54 -25.22
C ALA A 178 13.03 7.20 -25.84
N ASP A 179 14.05 6.53 -26.37
CA ASP A 179 13.96 5.17 -26.87
C ASP A 179 13.49 4.21 -25.75
N LYS A 180 12.23 3.78 -25.86
CA LYS A 180 11.56 2.82 -24.95
C LYS A 180 11.99 1.37 -25.23
N THR A 181 12.75 1.10 -26.29
CA THR A 181 13.13 -0.27 -26.65
C THR A 181 13.97 -0.92 -25.56
N ASN A 182 13.59 -2.15 -25.21
CA ASN A 182 14.25 -2.99 -24.22
C ASN A 182 14.36 -2.35 -22.83
N ARG A 183 13.38 -1.55 -22.41
CA ARG A 183 13.37 -0.90 -21.10
C ARG A 183 12.30 -1.50 -20.19
N LEU A 184 12.61 -1.50 -18.89
CA LEU A 184 11.59 -1.64 -17.86
C LEU A 184 10.65 -0.42 -17.95
N MET A 185 9.35 -0.65 -17.97
CA MET A 185 8.32 0.38 -18.02
C MET A 185 7.82 0.69 -16.63
N ASP A 186 7.36 -0.34 -15.92
CA ASP A 186 6.89 -0.27 -14.55
C ASP A 186 7.36 -1.51 -13.79
N ALA A 187 7.65 -1.35 -12.49
CA ALA A 187 7.89 -2.45 -11.57
C ALA A 187 7.45 -2.11 -10.15
N TYR A 188 6.96 -3.14 -9.45
CA TYR A 188 6.70 -3.10 -8.01
C TYR A 188 7.74 -3.97 -7.29
N ILE A 189 8.46 -3.36 -6.36
CA ILE A 189 9.65 -3.94 -5.73
C ILE A 189 9.46 -3.95 -4.21
N ASP A 190 9.70 -5.09 -3.55
CA ASP A 190 9.70 -5.17 -2.09
C ASP A 190 10.78 -4.25 -1.51
N ALA A 191 10.39 -3.39 -0.57
CA ALA A 191 11.30 -2.42 0.01
C ALA A 191 12.24 -3.03 1.08
N ASP A 192 12.03 -4.27 1.53
CA ASP A 192 12.91 -4.94 2.48
C ASP A 192 14.00 -5.75 1.77
N ASP A 193 13.63 -6.59 0.79
CA ASP A 193 14.53 -7.57 0.14
C ASP A 193 14.82 -7.30 -1.34
N GLY A 194 14.15 -6.32 -1.94
CA GLY A 194 14.38 -5.91 -3.33
C GLY A 194 13.77 -6.84 -4.37
N LYS A 195 12.94 -7.82 -3.97
CA LYS A 195 12.26 -8.69 -4.94
C LYS A 195 11.28 -7.93 -5.80
N ILE A 196 11.21 -8.30 -7.08
CA ILE A 196 10.32 -7.68 -8.06
C ILE A 196 9.04 -8.50 -8.11
N TYR A 197 7.96 -7.95 -7.55
CA TYR A 197 6.63 -8.55 -7.51
C TYR A 197 5.95 -8.54 -8.87
N GLU A 198 6.01 -7.40 -9.54
CA GLU A 198 5.39 -7.19 -10.85
C GLU A 198 6.35 -6.40 -11.73
N PHE A 199 6.26 -6.63 -13.04
CA PHE A 199 7.01 -5.86 -14.01
C PHE A 199 6.29 -5.76 -15.35
N TYR A 200 6.58 -4.68 -16.06
CA TYR A 200 6.22 -4.45 -17.45
C TYR A 200 7.50 -4.08 -18.19
N VAL A 201 7.85 -4.81 -19.24
CA VAL A 201 9.13 -4.64 -19.93
C VAL A 201 8.97 -4.68 -21.43
N ARG A 202 9.57 -3.72 -22.12
CA ARG A 202 9.71 -3.78 -23.58
C ARG A 202 10.74 -4.82 -23.92
N THR A 203 10.44 -5.71 -24.87
CA THR A 203 11.33 -6.82 -25.23
C THR A 203 11.36 -6.98 -26.74
N PRO A 204 12.46 -7.49 -27.33
CA PRO A 204 12.48 -7.84 -28.74
C PRO A 204 11.88 -9.23 -29.02
N LEU A 205 11.56 -10.01 -27.96
CA LEU A 205 10.99 -11.34 -28.08
C LEU A 205 9.52 -11.28 -28.50
N LEU A 206 9.09 -12.31 -29.22
CA LEU A 206 7.70 -12.59 -29.53
C LEU A 206 7.08 -13.55 -28.50
N TRP A 207 5.75 -13.56 -28.40
CA TRP A 207 5.04 -14.44 -27.46
C TRP A 207 5.35 -15.92 -27.69
N GLU A 208 5.49 -16.34 -28.95
CA GLU A 208 5.80 -17.73 -29.32
C GLU A 208 7.18 -18.19 -28.84
N GLU A 209 8.08 -17.26 -28.53
CA GLU A 209 9.41 -17.54 -28.00
C GLU A 209 9.42 -17.64 -26.47
N ILE A 210 8.31 -17.29 -25.81
CA ILE A 210 8.20 -17.25 -24.35
C ILE A 210 7.49 -18.51 -23.84
N ASP A 211 8.23 -19.33 -23.08
CA ASP A 211 7.64 -20.42 -22.31
C ASP A 211 7.05 -19.87 -21.01
N ALA A 212 5.75 -19.58 -21.04
CA ALA A 212 5.02 -18.99 -19.92
C ALA A 212 5.04 -19.86 -18.65
N ASP A 213 4.92 -21.18 -18.80
CA ASP A 213 4.86 -22.10 -17.66
C ASP A 213 6.23 -22.18 -16.96
N ALA A 214 7.31 -22.27 -17.76
CA ALA A 214 8.67 -22.27 -17.23
C ALA A 214 9.03 -20.93 -16.57
N LEU A 215 8.63 -19.80 -17.18
CA LEU A 215 8.91 -18.47 -16.67
C LEU A 215 8.24 -18.24 -15.31
N VAL A 216 6.95 -18.56 -15.18
CA VAL A 216 6.23 -18.38 -13.92
C VAL A 216 6.73 -19.35 -12.85
N ALA A 217 7.16 -20.56 -13.20
CA ALA A 217 7.79 -21.47 -12.25
C ALA A 217 9.12 -20.92 -11.71
N GLU A 218 9.98 -20.36 -12.57
CA GLU A 218 11.23 -19.71 -12.15
C GLU A 218 10.98 -18.44 -11.31
N TRP A 219 9.96 -17.66 -11.67
CA TRP A 219 9.54 -16.50 -10.89
C TRP A 219 9.00 -16.91 -9.52
N ALA A 220 8.18 -17.96 -9.44
CA ALA A 220 7.68 -18.50 -8.18
C ALA A 220 8.84 -18.94 -7.27
N ALA A 221 9.83 -19.64 -7.82
CA ALA A 221 11.04 -20.04 -7.10
C ALA A 221 11.87 -18.84 -6.64
N TYR A 222 11.99 -17.79 -7.46
CA TYR A 222 12.63 -16.52 -7.08
C TYR A 222 11.91 -15.83 -5.91
N MET A 223 10.58 -15.84 -5.92
CA MET A 223 9.75 -15.26 -4.86
C MET A 223 9.71 -16.13 -3.58
N GLY A 224 10.08 -17.40 -3.68
CA GLY A 224 9.97 -18.38 -2.59
C GLY A 224 8.54 -18.88 -2.38
N LEU A 225 7.75 -18.93 -3.45
CA LEU A 225 6.37 -19.41 -3.46
C LEU A 225 6.31 -20.91 -3.75
N GLY A 226 5.13 -21.50 -3.54
CA GLY A 226 4.84 -22.87 -3.95
C GLY A 226 4.72 -23.02 -5.47
N GLU A 227 4.46 -24.24 -5.94
CA GLU A 227 4.26 -24.51 -7.37
C GLU A 227 3.02 -23.76 -7.92
N PRO A 228 3.14 -23.11 -9.09
CA PRO A 228 2.00 -22.45 -9.73
C PRO A 228 0.98 -23.47 -10.23
N ALA A 229 -0.30 -23.24 -9.93
CA ALA A 229 -1.40 -23.99 -10.54
C ALA A 229 -1.97 -23.20 -11.73
N PRO A 230 -2.15 -23.80 -12.92
CA PRO A 230 -2.83 -23.14 -14.02
C PRO A 230 -4.23 -22.69 -13.62
N TYR A 231 -4.60 -21.48 -14.02
CA TYR A 231 -5.91 -20.90 -13.75
C TYR A 231 -6.59 -20.54 -15.06
N GLU A 232 -7.71 -21.20 -15.34
CA GLU A 232 -8.60 -20.83 -16.44
C GLU A 232 -9.63 -19.85 -15.89
N SER A 233 -9.57 -18.61 -16.38
CA SER A 233 -10.59 -17.62 -16.03
C SER A 233 -11.85 -17.86 -16.85
N ASP A 234 -13.01 -17.76 -16.22
CA ASP A 234 -14.31 -17.87 -16.89
C ASP A 234 -14.58 -16.70 -17.87
N ASN A 235 -13.84 -15.59 -17.76
CA ASN A 235 -13.99 -14.42 -18.61
C ASN A 235 -12.68 -14.08 -19.36
N PRO A 236 -12.56 -14.41 -20.65
CA PRO A 236 -11.36 -14.15 -21.45
C PRO A 236 -11.16 -12.66 -21.79
N LEU A 237 -12.13 -11.78 -21.51
CA LEU A 237 -12.06 -10.35 -21.79
C LEU A 237 -11.49 -9.52 -20.63
N LEU A 238 -11.06 -10.16 -19.54
CA LEU A 238 -10.44 -9.47 -18.41
C LEU A 238 -9.06 -8.89 -18.74
N GLU A 239 -8.39 -9.43 -19.76
CA GLU A 239 -7.12 -8.92 -20.24
C GLU A 239 -7.31 -8.24 -21.59
N THR A 240 -6.60 -7.14 -21.80
CA THR A 240 -6.64 -6.37 -23.05
C THR A 240 -5.81 -7.00 -24.17
N THR A 241 -5.17 -8.15 -23.91
CA THR A 241 -4.41 -8.95 -24.87
C THR A 241 -4.92 -10.39 -24.92
N PRO A 242 -4.94 -11.05 -26.10
CA PRO A 242 -5.19 -12.49 -26.19
C PRO A 242 -3.98 -13.34 -25.76
N TYR A 243 -2.80 -12.74 -25.61
CA TYR A 243 -1.56 -13.45 -25.29
C TYR A 243 -1.28 -13.38 -23.79
N PHE A 244 -1.93 -14.25 -23.02
CA PHE A 244 -1.68 -14.36 -21.58
C PHE A 244 -1.90 -15.78 -21.07
N ARG A 245 -1.32 -16.06 -19.91
CA ARG A 245 -1.63 -17.20 -19.06
C ARG A 245 -1.76 -16.76 -17.61
N LYS A 246 -2.69 -17.38 -16.89
CA LYS A 246 -2.93 -17.10 -15.47
C LYS A 246 -2.57 -18.31 -14.62
N TYR A 247 -2.07 -18.02 -13.44
CA TYR A 247 -1.63 -18.99 -12.46
C TYR A 247 -2.15 -18.59 -11.09
N VAL A 248 -2.44 -19.57 -10.24
CA VAL A 248 -2.90 -19.35 -8.87
C VAL A 248 -1.84 -19.82 -7.88
N PHE A 249 -1.63 -18.98 -6.87
CA PHE A 249 -0.82 -19.25 -5.69
C PHE A 249 -1.67 -19.18 -4.43
N ALA A 250 -1.27 -19.93 -3.41
CA ALA A 250 -1.90 -19.84 -2.09
C ALA A 250 -1.66 -18.43 -1.50
N GLY A 251 -2.72 -17.78 -1.04
CA GLY A 251 -2.66 -16.49 -0.33
C GLY A 251 -2.80 -16.67 1.18
N MET A 252 -3.39 -15.68 1.85
CA MET A 252 -3.68 -15.75 3.29
C MET A 252 -4.94 -16.56 3.59
N GLY A 253 -4.86 -17.52 4.51
CA GLY A 253 -6.00 -18.36 4.89
C GLY A 253 -6.52 -19.18 3.71
N SER A 254 -7.77 -18.95 3.31
CA SER A 254 -8.37 -19.54 2.10
C SER A 254 -8.26 -18.63 0.86
N GLY A 255 -7.56 -17.50 0.97
CA GLY A 255 -7.32 -16.57 -0.11
C GLY A 255 -6.35 -17.13 -1.16
N GLN A 256 -6.42 -16.57 -2.36
CA GLN A 256 -5.56 -16.93 -3.49
C GLN A 256 -5.00 -15.64 -4.10
N THR A 257 -3.83 -15.76 -4.72
CA THR A 257 -3.27 -14.71 -5.57
C THR A 257 -3.18 -15.24 -6.98
N VAL A 258 -3.76 -14.50 -7.92
CA VAL A 258 -3.67 -14.77 -9.35
C VAL A 258 -2.46 -14.03 -9.90
N VAL A 259 -1.61 -14.71 -10.65
CA VAL A 259 -0.48 -14.12 -11.37
C VAL A 259 -0.74 -14.30 -12.85
N THR A 260 -0.73 -13.19 -13.58
CA THR A 260 -0.94 -13.17 -15.02
C THR A 260 0.38 -12.83 -15.70
N LEU A 261 0.89 -13.76 -16.50
CA LEU A 261 1.97 -13.49 -17.43
C LEU A 261 1.33 -13.23 -18.80
N GLY A 262 1.62 -12.09 -19.40
CA GLY A 262 1.06 -11.75 -20.69
C GLY A 262 1.97 -10.89 -21.55
N PHE A 263 1.52 -10.67 -22.78
CA PHE A 263 2.29 -9.98 -23.79
C PHE A 263 1.42 -9.06 -24.65
N TYR A 264 1.85 -7.80 -24.82
CA TYR A 264 1.24 -6.84 -25.72
C TYR A 264 2.00 -6.78 -27.04
N GLU A 265 1.48 -7.47 -28.06
CA GLU A 265 2.14 -7.61 -29.37
C GLU A 265 2.37 -6.26 -30.08
N GLY A 266 1.37 -5.36 -30.09
CA GLY A 266 1.47 -4.10 -30.84
C GLY A 266 2.60 -3.17 -30.39
N ILE A 267 3.14 -3.39 -29.20
CA ILE A 267 4.16 -2.56 -28.57
C ILE A 267 5.32 -3.39 -27.99
N ASN A 268 5.31 -4.71 -28.20
CA ASN A 268 6.25 -5.71 -27.66
C ASN A 268 6.54 -5.54 -26.16
N GLU A 269 5.48 -5.59 -25.34
CA GLU A 269 5.63 -5.57 -23.88
C GLU A 269 5.38 -6.96 -23.31
N LEU A 270 6.32 -7.49 -22.53
CA LEU A 270 6.09 -8.62 -21.64
C LEU A 270 5.71 -8.07 -20.27
N PHE A 271 4.68 -8.62 -19.64
CA PHE A 271 4.30 -8.25 -18.29
C PHE A 271 4.03 -9.46 -17.42
N LEU A 272 4.34 -9.30 -16.13
CA LEU A 272 3.91 -10.18 -15.06
C LEU A 272 3.21 -9.29 -14.03
N LYS A 273 1.91 -9.52 -13.84
CA LYS A 273 1.06 -8.79 -12.87
C LYS A 273 0.41 -9.73 -11.87
N ILE A 274 0.15 -9.25 -10.68
CA ILE A 274 -0.53 -9.96 -9.59
C ILE A 274 -1.89 -9.31 -9.33
N SER A 275 -2.91 -10.15 -9.23
CA SER A 275 -4.27 -9.75 -8.92
C SER A 275 -4.87 -10.70 -7.91
N ARG A 276 -6.03 -10.33 -7.39
CA ARG A 276 -6.87 -11.23 -6.62
C ARG A 276 -7.62 -12.20 -7.52
#